data_AF-A0A7L4TDI4-F1
#
_entry.id   AF-A0A7L4TDI4-F1
#
_cell.length_a   1.000
_cell.length_b   1.000
_cell.length_c   1.000
_cell.angle_alpha   90.00
_cell.angle_beta   90.00
_cell.angle_gamma   90.00
#
_symmetry.space_group_name_H-M   'P 1'
#
loop_
_entity.id
_entity.type
_entity.pdbx_description
1 polymer ?
#
loop_
_entity_poly.entity_id
_entity_poly.type
_entity_poly.pdbx_seq_one_letter_code
_entity_poly.pdbx_strand_id
1 'polypeptide(L)'
;LSELRRIIDGWQLGLEGRGWNSLYLNNHDQPRMVSRFGNDKEYRVKSAKMLATLLHTLQGTPYIYQGEEIGMTNVEFDSIDDYRDIETLNMYKEATEERGISHDEVMKRIYIKGRDNARTPMQWNQTKHAGFTTGEPWLAVNQNY
;
A
#
# COMPACT_ATOMS: atom_id res chain seq x y z
N LEU A 1 -16.04 8.03 4.53
CA LEU A 1 -16.21 6.57 4.33
C LEU A 1 -17.53 6.18 3.65
N SER A 2 -18.53 7.06 3.51
CA SER A 2 -19.80 6.76 2.83
C SER A 2 -19.62 6.25 1.39
N GLU A 3 -18.66 6.81 0.66
CA GLU A 3 -18.36 6.38 -0.71
C GLU A 3 -17.76 4.97 -0.79
N LEU A 4 -16.77 4.65 0.06
CA LEU A 4 -16.18 3.31 0.11
C LEU A 4 -17.25 2.25 0.39
N ARG A 5 -18.12 2.50 1.37
CA ARG A 5 -19.25 1.63 1.67
C ARG A 5 -20.16 1.46 0.45
N ARG A 6 -20.55 2.55 -0.21
CA ARG A 6 -21.41 2.51 -1.41
C ARG A 6 -20.79 1.66 -2.53
N ILE A 7 -19.48 1.74 -2.73
CA ILE A 7 -18.77 0.93 -3.72
C ILE A 7 -18.80 -0.55 -3.33
N ILE A 8 -18.49 -0.88 -2.08
CA ILE A 8 -18.54 -2.26 -1.57
C ILE A 8 -19.95 -2.83 -1.72
N ASP A 9 -20.99 -2.09 -1.29
CA ASP A 9 -22.39 -2.48 -1.41
C ASP A 9 -22.76 -2.74 -2.89
N GLY A 10 -22.30 -1.87 -3.81
CA GLY A 10 -22.51 -2.02 -5.24
C GLY A 10 -21.93 -3.31 -5.83
N TRP A 11 -20.72 -3.70 -5.42
CA TRP A 11 -20.09 -4.95 -5.86
C TRP A 11 -20.71 -6.19 -5.21
N GLN A 12 -21.06 -6.12 -3.92
CA GLN A 12 -21.69 -7.23 -3.20
C GLN A 12 -23.09 -7.52 -3.78
N LEU A 13 -23.96 -6.52 -3.82
CA LEU A 13 -25.33 -6.69 -4.34
C LEU A 13 -25.35 -6.90 -5.86
N GLY A 14 -24.42 -6.26 -6.58
CA GLY A 14 -24.35 -6.34 -8.03
C GLY A 14 -23.94 -7.70 -8.59
N LEU A 15 -23.28 -8.55 -7.80
CA LEU A 15 -22.84 -9.90 -8.22
C LEU A 15 -23.52 -11.03 -7.44
N GLU A 16 -24.34 -10.72 -6.43
CA GLU A 16 -25.10 -11.70 -5.66
C GLU A 16 -25.92 -12.63 -6.60
N GLY A 17 -25.75 -13.94 -6.44
CA GLY A 17 -26.48 -14.97 -7.20
C GLY A 17 -26.14 -15.09 -8.69
N ARG A 18 -25.22 -14.27 -9.21
CA ARG A 18 -24.87 -14.25 -10.66
C ARG A 18 -23.38 -14.12 -10.97
N GLY A 19 -22.53 -13.96 -9.97
CA GLY A 19 -21.08 -13.87 -10.10
C GLY A 19 -20.37 -14.16 -8.79
N TRP A 20 -19.05 -13.95 -8.77
CA TRP A 20 -18.21 -14.16 -7.59
C TRP A 20 -17.18 -13.04 -7.46
N ASN A 21 -17.11 -12.42 -6.29
CA ASN A 21 -16.20 -11.30 -6.02
C ASN A 21 -14.78 -11.80 -5.69
N SER A 22 -13.77 -11.07 -6.16
CA SER A 22 -12.41 -11.08 -5.60
C SER A 22 -12.28 -9.93 -4.60
N LEU A 23 -11.85 -10.21 -3.37
CA LEU A 23 -11.82 -9.24 -2.27
C LEU A 23 -10.36 -8.89 -1.92
N TYR A 24 -9.96 -7.64 -2.15
CA TYR A 24 -8.64 -7.11 -1.81
C TYR A 24 -8.69 -5.58 -1.65
N LEU A 25 -7.77 -5.01 -0.86
CA LEU A 25 -7.61 -3.55 -0.71
C LEU A 25 -6.23 -3.04 -1.12
N ASN A 26 -5.29 -3.95 -1.35
CA ASN A 26 -3.95 -3.65 -1.85
C ASN A 26 -3.36 -4.85 -2.61
N ASN A 27 -2.28 -4.58 -3.34
CA ASN A 27 -1.46 -5.53 -4.09
C ASN A 27 -0.14 -4.82 -4.43
N HIS A 28 0.69 -5.40 -5.31
CA HIS A 28 1.98 -4.83 -5.73
C HIS A 28 1.89 -3.47 -6.48
N ASP A 29 0.68 -3.02 -6.85
CA ASP A 29 0.41 -1.75 -7.52
C ASP A 29 -0.40 -0.76 -6.67
N GLN A 30 -0.84 -1.17 -5.48
CA GLN A 30 -1.66 -0.33 -4.60
C GLN A 30 -0.93 -0.15 -3.26
N PRO A 31 -0.95 1.06 -2.66
CA PRO A 31 -0.32 1.31 -1.37
C PRO A 31 -0.90 0.40 -0.27
N ARG A 32 -0.15 0.25 0.82
CA ARG A 32 -0.53 -0.64 1.93
C ARG A 32 -1.88 -0.24 2.51
N MET A 33 -2.78 -1.21 2.68
CA MET A 33 -4.17 -0.91 3.04
C MET A 33 -4.30 -0.19 4.40
N VAL A 34 -3.44 -0.51 5.37
CA VAL A 34 -3.46 0.10 6.71
C VAL A 34 -3.09 1.58 6.66
N SER A 35 -2.12 1.95 5.81
CA SER A 35 -1.71 3.35 5.59
C SER A 35 -2.76 4.14 4.81
N ARG A 36 -3.48 3.50 3.88
CA ARG A 36 -4.45 4.17 3.01
C ARG A 36 -5.85 4.31 3.62
N PHE A 37 -6.36 3.27 4.25
CA PHE A 37 -7.75 3.19 4.74
C PHE A 37 -7.86 3.11 6.26
N GLY A 38 -6.74 2.87 6.94
CA GLY A 38 -6.66 2.77 8.38
C GLY A 38 -5.92 3.94 9.02
N ASN A 39 -5.19 3.62 10.07
CA ASN A 39 -4.25 4.51 10.73
C ASN A 39 -3.03 3.66 11.03
N ASP A 40 -1.92 3.93 10.35
CA ASP A 40 -0.66 3.18 10.44
C ASP A 40 0.28 3.66 11.55
N LYS A 41 -0.21 4.54 12.43
CA LYS A 41 0.49 5.10 13.59
C LYS A 41 -0.01 4.43 14.88
N GLU A 42 -0.57 5.22 15.79
CA GLU A 42 -1.09 4.79 17.09
C GLU A 42 -2.07 3.61 16.99
N TYR A 43 -2.88 3.56 15.93
CA TYR A 43 -3.92 2.55 15.75
C TYR A 43 -3.58 1.49 14.70
N ARG A 44 -2.31 1.31 14.33
CA ARG A 44 -1.88 0.37 13.28
C ARG A 44 -2.46 -1.03 13.45
N VAL A 45 -2.30 -1.61 14.63
CA VAL A 45 -2.78 -2.97 14.91
C VAL A 45 -4.31 -3.05 14.88
N LYS A 46 -5.00 -2.08 15.47
CA LYS A 46 -6.48 -2.08 15.51
C LYS A 46 -7.08 -1.87 14.12
N SER A 47 -6.53 -0.93 13.36
CA SER A 47 -7.03 -0.60 12.02
C SER A 47 -6.73 -1.69 11.00
N ALA A 48 -5.53 -2.30 11.04
CA ALA A 48 -5.19 -3.44 10.19
C ALA A 48 -6.15 -4.63 10.43
N LYS A 49 -6.40 -4.97 11.70
CA LYS A 49 -7.36 -6.03 12.06
C LYS A 49 -8.78 -5.70 11.61
N MET A 50 -9.22 -4.45 11.76
CA MET A 50 -10.55 -4.01 11.30
C MET A 50 -10.71 -4.17 9.78
N LEU A 51 -9.70 -3.77 8.99
CA LEU A 51 -9.71 -3.93 7.54
C LEU A 51 -9.69 -5.40 7.10
N ALA A 52 -8.91 -6.24 7.79
CA ALA A 52 -8.90 -7.68 7.57
C ALA A 52 -10.28 -8.29 7.87
N THR A 53 -10.90 -7.94 9.00
CA THR A 53 -12.26 -8.39 9.33
C THR A 53 -13.27 -7.96 8.26
N LEU A 54 -13.19 -6.71 7.79
CA LEU A 54 -14.05 -6.22 6.71
C LEU A 54 -13.93 -7.13 5.47
N LEU A 55 -12.73 -7.33 4.94
CA LEU A 55 -12.56 -8.14 3.72
C LEU A 55 -12.94 -9.61 3.90
N HIS A 56 -12.50 -10.24 5.01
CA HIS A 56 -12.69 -11.68 5.21
C HIS A 56 -14.12 -12.09 5.61
N THR A 57 -15.01 -11.11 5.84
CA THR A 57 -16.43 -11.37 6.18
C THR A 57 -17.40 -11.02 5.06
N LEU A 58 -16.91 -10.51 3.92
CA LEU A 58 -17.72 -10.26 2.73
C LEU A 58 -17.87 -11.53 1.88
N GLN A 59 -18.88 -11.57 1.00
CA GLN A 59 -19.05 -12.66 0.06
C GLN A 59 -18.03 -12.54 -1.08
N GLY A 60 -17.17 -13.55 -1.24
CA GLY A 60 -16.16 -13.63 -2.29
C GLY A 60 -14.92 -14.40 -1.85
N THR A 61 -13.88 -14.37 -2.69
CA THR A 61 -12.57 -14.94 -2.37
C THR A 61 -11.63 -13.83 -1.89
N PRO A 62 -11.20 -13.83 -0.61
CA PRO A 62 -10.21 -12.87 -0.12
C PRO A 62 -8.80 -13.19 -0.61
N TYR A 63 -8.06 -12.12 -0.91
CA TYR A 63 -6.64 -12.17 -1.26
C TYR A 63 -5.86 -11.35 -0.23
N ILE A 64 -4.80 -11.95 0.32
CA ILE A 64 -3.87 -11.30 1.24
C ILE A 64 -2.59 -11.01 0.46
N TYR A 65 -2.11 -9.77 0.50
CA TYR A 65 -0.82 -9.41 -0.10
C TYR A 65 0.32 -9.55 0.93
N GLN A 66 1.51 -9.99 0.50
CA GLN A 66 2.64 -10.24 1.40
C GLN A 66 2.94 -9.05 2.33
N GLY A 67 2.95 -9.28 3.65
CA GLY A 67 3.17 -8.25 4.66
C GLY A 67 1.90 -7.59 5.20
N GLU A 68 0.75 -7.83 4.58
CA GLU A 68 -0.55 -7.38 5.09
C GLU A 68 -0.88 -8.04 6.44
N GLU A 69 -0.54 -9.32 6.59
CA GLU A 69 -0.77 -10.14 7.78
C GLU A 69 0.02 -9.66 9.02
N ILE A 70 1.12 -8.95 8.81
CA ILE A 70 1.92 -8.28 9.86
C ILE A 70 1.68 -6.76 9.92
N GLY A 71 0.82 -6.24 9.04
CA GLY A 71 0.46 -4.83 8.96
C GLY A 71 1.61 -3.93 8.51
N MET A 72 2.36 -4.33 7.49
CA MET A 72 3.36 -3.48 6.82
C MET A 72 2.72 -2.17 6.32
N THR A 73 3.47 -1.08 6.39
CA THR A 73 3.01 0.29 6.11
C THR A 73 3.66 0.85 4.84
N ASN A 74 3.11 1.94 4.33
CA ASN A 74 3.79 2.77 3.34
C ASN A 74 5.16 3.24 3.84
N VAL A 75 5.98 3.69 2.89
CA VAL A 75 7.32 4.23 3.12
C VAL A 75 7.42 5.66 2.61
N GLU A 76 8.17 6.48 3.33
CA GLU A 76 8.49 7.85 2.98
C GLU A 76 10.01 7.93 2.85
N PHE A 77 10.55 7.71 1.65
CA PHE A 77 11.98 7.92 1.40
C PHE A 77 12.25 9.39 1.14
N ASP A 78 13.38 9.90 1.64
CA ASP A 78 13.70 11.32 1.61
C ASP A 78 13.96 11.86 0.19
N SER A 79 14.49 11.02 -0.71
CA SER A 79 14.80 11.39 -2.09
C SER A 79 13.94 10.65 -3.11
N ILE A 80 13.63 11.31 -4.23
CA ILE A 80 13.07 10.65 -5.42
C ILE A 80 14.01 9.55 -5.96
N ASP A 81 15.33 9.70 -5.73
CA ASP A 81 16.34 8.74 -6.19
C ASP A 81 16.31 7.40 -5.42
N ASP A 82 15.58 7.33 -4.31
CA ASP A 82 15.38 6.10 -3.53
C ASP A 82 14.19 5.28 -4.04
N TYR A 83 13.36 5.85 -4.89
CA TYR A 83 12.28 5.15 -5.59
C TYR A 83 12.81 4.42 -6.83
N ARG A 84 12.11 3.37 -7.26
CA ARG A 84 12.50 2.49 -8.38
C ARG A 84 11.43 2.37 -9.44
N ASP A 85 10.18 2.65 -9.10
CA ASP A 85 9.04 2.49 -9.98
C ASP A 85 9.02 3.56 -11.09
N ILE A 86 8.95 3.09 -12.34
CA ILE A 86 8.98 3.95 -13.53
C ILE A 86 7.77 4.90 -13.62
N GLU A 87 6.59 4.49 -13.14
CA GLU A 87 5.42 5.38 -13.09
C GLU A 87 5.68 6.54 -12.13
N THR A 88 6.21 6.24 -10.94
CA THR A 88 6.60 7.23 -9.94
C THR A 88 7.64 8.22 -10.48
N LEU A 89 8.71 7.73 -11.11
CA LEU A 89 9.78 8.56 -11.65
C LEU A 89 9.31 9.44 -12.81
N ASN A 90 8.52 8.90 -13.74
CA ASN A 90 7.97 9.67 -14.86
C ASN A 90 6.95 10.72 -14.38
N MET A 91 6.06 10.36 -13.45
CA MET A 91 5.09 11.28 -12.86
C MET A 91 5.79 12.42 -12.13
N TYR A 92 6.85 12.11 -11.38
CA TYR A 92 7.66 13.11 -10.70
C TYR A 92 8.23 14.10 -11.70
N LYS A 93 8.91 13.58 -12.74
CA LYS A 93 9.53 14.40 -13.79
C LYS A 93 8.52 15.33 -14.47
N GLU A 94 7.39 14.79 -14.93
CA GLU A 94 6.33 15.56 -15.60
C GLU A 94 5.76 16.64 -14.66
N ALA A 95 5.50 16.28 -13.40
CA ALA A 95 4.95 17.21 -12.42
C ALA A 95 5.91 18.37 -12.10
N THR A 96 7.20 18.08 -11.93
CA THR A 96 8.19 19.11 -11.56
C THR A 96 8.67 19.92 -12.75
N GLU A 97 8.96 19.28 -13.89
CA GLU A 97 9.60 19.93 -15.04
C GLU A 97 8.58 20.59 -15.97
N GLU A 98 7.42 19.96 -16.21
CA GLU A 98 6.44 20.46 -17.18
C GLU A 98 5.31 21.25 -16.52
N ARG A 99 4.92 20.86 -15.30
CA ARG A 99 3.78 21.47 -14.60
C ARG A 99 4.20 22.44 -13.49
N GLY A 100 5.48 22.52 -13.16
CA GLY A 100 6.02 23.43 -12.14
C GLY A 100 5.53 23.16 -10.72
N ILE A 101 5.12 21.93 -10.42
CA ILE A 101 4.71 21.51 -9.06
C ILE A 101 5.98 21.34 -8.23
N SER A 102 5.96 21.81 -6.98
CA SER A 102 7.14 21.73 -6.11
C SER A 102 7.49 20.29 -5.73
N HIS A 103 8.78 20.02 -5.53
CA HIS A 103 9.29 18.74 -5.04
C HIS A 103 8.46 18.21 -3.85
N ASP A 104 8.30 19.01 -2.80
CA ASP A 104 7.58 18.63 -1.59
C ASP A 104 6.13 18.22 -1.85
N GLU A 105 5.45 18.91 -2.78
CA GLU A 105 4.06 18.58 -3.11
C GLU A 105 3.97 17.28 -3.91
N VAL A 106 4.89 17.05 -4.85
CA VAL A 106 4.95 15.80 -5.61
C VAL A 106 5.30 14.63 -4.69
N MET A 107 6.31 14.77 -3.82
CA MET A 107 6.71 13.73 -2.88
C MET A 107 5.57 13.33 -1.93
N LYS A 108 4.79 14.29 -1.41
CA LYS A 108 3.58 13.99 -0.62
C LYS A 108 2.58 13.11 -1.38
N ARG A 109 2.44 13.29 -2.70
CA ARG A 109 1.56 12.45 -3.53
C ARG A 109 2.16 11.04 -3.69
N ILE A 110 3.48 10.94 -3.87
CA ILE A 110 4.21 9.66 -3.97
C ILE A 110 4.08 8.85 -2.68
N TYR A 111 4.25 9.48 -1.51
CA TYR A 111 4.08 8.81 -0.21
C TYR A 111 2.70 8.17 -0.04
N ILE A 112 1.67 8.78 -0.64
CA ILE A 112 0.28 8.30 -0.56
C ILE A 112 -0.02 7.24 -1.64
N LYS A 113 0.52 7.39 -2.86
CA LYS A 113 0.06 6.65 -4.05
C LYS A 113 1.09 5.76 -4.72
N GLY A 114 2.38 6.02 -4.53
CA GLY A 114 3.46 5.35 -5.25
C GLY A 114 3.44 3.84 -5.05
N ARG A 115 3.71 3.09 -6.12
CA ARG A 115 3.65 1.61 -6.13
C ARG A 115 4.74 0.97 -5.27
N ASP A 116 5.88 1.66 -5.11
CA ASP A 116 6.99 1.17 -4.28
C ASP A 116 6.62 1.01 -2.79
N ASN A 117 5.57 1.70 -2.30
CA ASN A 117 5.00 1.44 -0.97
C ASN A 117 4.63 -0.03 -0.75
N ALA A 118 4.24 -0.74 -1.81
CA ALA A 118 3.88 -2.15 -1.76
C ALA A 118 5.05 -3.09 -2.07
N ARG A 119 6.21 -2.56 -2.43
CA ARG A 119 7.33 -3.33 -2.99
C ARG A 119 8.58 -3.32 -2.12
N THR A 120 8.58 -2.54 -1.04
CA THR A 120 9.62 -2.64 -0.01
C THR A 120 9.76 -4.10 0.44
N PRO A 121 10.99 -4.57 0.68
CA PRO A 121 11.22 -5.95 1.07
C PRO A 121 10.39 -6.42 2.26
N MET A 122 10.00 -7.69 2.25
CA MET A 122 9.25 -8.32 3.35
C MET A 122 10.06 -8.30 4.65
N GLN A 123 9.37 -8.01 5.77
CA GLN A 123 9.98 -7.83 7.08
C GLN A 123 9.94 -9.13 7.90
N TRP A 124 10.94 -9.99 7.76
CA TRP A 124 10.95 -11.32 8.39
C TRP A 124 11.34 -11.29 9.88
N ASN A 125 12.29 -10.42 10.24
CA ASN A 125 12.79 -10.28 11.62
C ASN A 125 13.51 -8.93 11.81
N GLN A 126 14.09 -8.71 13.00
CA GLN A 126 14.77 -7.46 13.38
C GLN A 126 16.26 -7.40 13.01
N THR A 127 16.77 -8.30 12.17
CA THR A 127 18.18 -8.29 11.73
C THR A 127 18.36 -7.39 10.49
N LYS A 128 19.61 -7.16 10.04
CA LYS A 128 19.93 -6.30 8.87
C LYS A 128 18.99 -6.61 7.69
N HIS A 129 18.44 -5.55 7.08
CA HIS A 129 17.47 -5.63 5.99
C HIS A 129 16.22 -6.45 6.34
N ALA A 130 15.78 -6.42 7.60
CA ALA A 130 14.68 -7.22 8.12
C ALA A 130 14.81 -8.74 7.92
N GLY A 131 16.04 -9.24 7.80
CA GLY A 131 16.31 -10.63 7.45
C GLY A 131 15.93 -11.01 6.00
N PHE A 132 15.64 -10.03 5.14
CA PHE A 132 15.29 -10.25 3.74
C PHE A 132 16.47 -10.75 2.89
N THR A 133 17.66 -10.21 3.13
CA THR A 133 18.88 -10.56 2.39
C THR A 133 20.12 -10.29 3.24
N THR A 134 21.21 -11.03 2.97
CA THR A 134 22.54 -10.73 3.51
C THR A 134 23.33 -9.75 2.64
N GLY A 135 22.91 -9.57 1.38
CA GLY A 135 23.47 -8.57 0.44
C GLY A 135 22.79 -7.21 0.58
N GLU A 136 22.73 -6.47 -0.52
CA GLU A 136 22.00 -5.19 -0.60
C GLU A 136 20.66 -5.39 -1.31
N PRO A 137 19.53 -5.00 -0.72
CA PRO A 137 18.23 -5.15 -1.35
C PRO A 137 18.07 -4.17 -2.51
N TRP A 138 17.36 -4.58 -3.57
CA TRP A 138 17.13 -3.77 -4.77
C TRP A 138 16.35 -2.47 -4.50
N LEU A 139 15.53 -2.48 -3.45
CA LEU A 139 14.81 -1.35 -2.88
C LEU A 139 15.03 -1.34 -1.37
N ALA A 140 15.19 -0.17 -0.77
CA ALA A 140 15.43 -0.06 0.66
C ALA A 140 14.29 -0.66 1.50
N VAL A 141 14.64 -1.25 2.65
CA VAL A 141 13.67 -1.78 3.61
C VAL A 141 13.06 -0.62 4.39
N ASN A 142 11.77 -0.69 4.68
CA ASN A 142 11.11 0.28 5.55
C ASN A 142 11.73 0.21 6.94
N GLN A 143 12.14 1.32 7.53
CA GLN A 143 12.91 1.37 8.80
C GLN A 143 12.12 0.85 10.02
N ASN A 144 10.83 0.58 9.89
CA ASN A 144 9.95 0.12 10.97
C ASN A 144 9.81 -1.41 11.08
N TYR A 145 10.87 -2.16 10.76
CA TYR A 145 10.90 -3.63 10.75
C TYR A 145 11.27 -4.31 12.07
#